data_AF-A0AAN7TP77-F1
#
_entry.id   AF-A0AAN7TP77-F1
#
_cell.length_a   1.000
_cell.length_b   1.000
_cell.length_c   1.000
_cell.angle_alpha   90.00
_cell.angle_beta   90.00
_cell.angle_gamma   90.00
#
_symmetry.space_group_name_H-M   'P 1'
#
loop_
_entity.id
_entity.type
_entity.pdbx_description
1 polymer ?
#
loop_
_entity_poly.entity_id
_entity_poly.type
_entity_poly.pdbx_seq_one_letter_code
_entity_poly.pdbx_strand_id
1 'polypeptide(L)'
;MSFVTLIEGGTVTLGAIKAGVGLIRSFFPDKKKDLEDVTFMVYEDEQPHGKVRIILINEANGWEKAIRIYHGGSGYDEVKCGDKSGSVAHDNSHLKYSMKTIDFPWSTGGQYIALQLWKPKAFGIWYDLQEIRITPSNQKDYEGKTLVFYWGTDGSTYFKDPTHLLKPYQL
;
A
#
# COMPACT_ATOMS: atom_id res chain seq x y z
N MET A 1 -11.08 7.43 32.69
CA MET A 1 -10.48 6.13 32.35
C MET A 1 -11.39 5.46 31.35
N SER A 2 -10.99 5.45 30.09
CA SER A 2 -11.76 4.88 28.98
C SER A 2 -10.81 3.98 28.19
N PHE A 3 -11.27 2.76 27.95
CA PHE A 3 -10.51 1.65 27.44
C PHE A 3 -10.25 1.82 25.93
N VAL A 4 -9.01 1.55 25.51
CA VAL A 4 -8.63 1.40 24.10
C VAL A 4 -9.04 -0.01 23.67
N THR A 5 -9.99 -0.12 22.75
CA THR A 5 -10.32 -1.39 22.10
C THR A 5 -9.35 -1.59 20.94
N LEU A 6 -8.38 -2.49 21.11
CA LEU A 6 -7.65 -3.09 20.00
C LEU A 6 -8.65 -3.91 19.18
N ILE A 7 -8.89 -3.53 17.93
CA ILE A 7 -9.55 -4.41 16.97
C ILE A 7 -8.45 -5.32 16.40
N GLU A 8 -8.21 -6.46 17.07
CA GLU A 8 -7.49 -7.60 16.48
C GLU A 8 -8.35 -8.20 15.36
N GLY A 9 -8.22 -7.67 14.16
CA GLY A 9 -8.74 -8.27 12.93
C GLY A 9 -7.75 -9.32 12.43
N GLY A 10 -8.06 -10.60 12.64
CA GLY A 10 -7.22 -11.73 12.29
C GLY A 10 -6.81 -11.84 10.81
N THR A 11 -5.82 -12.69 10.56
CA THR A 11 -5.28 -13.05 9.25
C THR A 11 -6.37 -13.58 8.31
N VAL A 12 -6.70 -12.80 7.27
CA VAL A 12 -7.60 -13.27 6.20
C VAL A 12 -6.82 -14.23 5.30
N THR A 13 -7.02 -15.53 5.50
CA THR A 13 -6.45 -16.56 4.62
C THR A 13 -7.44 -16.83 3.47
N LEU A 14 -7.22 -16.25 2.29
CA LEU A 14 -8.04 -16.55 1.11
C LEU A 14 -7.61 -17.86 0.43
N GLY A 15 -8.59 -18.76 0.31
CA GLY A 15 -8.49 -20.13 -0.17
C GLY A 15 -8.35 -20.30 -1.69
N ALA A 16 -8.05 -21.55 -2.04
CA ALA A 16 -7.60 -22.06 -3.32
C ALA A 16 -8.52 -21.80 -4.53
N ILE A 17 -7.88 -21.54 -5.69
CA ILE A 17 -8.45 -21.82 -7.01
C ILE A 17 -7.57 -22.89 -7.68
N LYS A 18 -8.15 -24.07 -7.89
CA LYS A 18 -7.56 -25.15 -8.72
C LYS A 18 -7.80 -24.83 -10.19
N ALA A 19 -6.74 -24.81 -10.99
CA ALA A 19 -6.81 -25.14 -12.41
C ALA A 19 -5.55 -25.93 -12.79
N GLY A 20 -5.75 -27.15 -13.29
CA GLY A 20 -4.71 -27.95 -13.92
C GLY A 20 -4.65 -27.64 -15.41
N VAL A 21 -3.44 -27.53 -15.96
CA VAL A 21 -2.76 -28.42 -16.94
C VAL A 21 -1.41 -27.73 -17.23
N GLY A 22 -0.35 -28.53 -17.36
CA GLY A 22 1.05 -28.10 -17.23
C GLY A 22 1.63 -27.22 -18.34
N LEU A 23 2.88 -26.79 -18.06
CA LEU A 23 3.90 -26.13 -18.91
C LEU A 23 4.07 -24.60 -18.90
N ILE A 24 3.36 -23.81 -18.08
CA ILE A 24 3.71 -22.38 -17.85
C ILE A 24 3.47 -21.98 -16.38
N ARG A 25 4.35 -22.41 -15.46
CA ARG A 25 4.25 -22.04 -14.03
C ARG A 25 5.29 -21.02 -13.54
N SER A 26 6.29 -20.65 -14.34
CA SER A 26 7.40 -19.79 -13.86
C SER A 26 7.30 -18.30 -14.23
N PHE A 27 6.27 -17.86 -14.96
CA PHE A 27 6.15 -16.47 -15.44
C PHE A 27 4.85 -15.75 -15.02
N PHE A 28 3.91 -16.46 -14.39
CA PHE A 28 2.73 -15.85 -13.81
C PHE A 28 3.02 -15.50 -12.34
N PRO A 29 2.82 -14.22 -11.95
CA PRO A 29 3.10 -13.78 -10.59
C PRO A 29 2.15 -14.47 -9.64
N ASP A 30 2.70 -15.01 -8.56
CA ASP A 30 1.90 -15.45 -7.44
C ASP A 30 1.53 -14.22 -6.61
N LYS A 31 0.46 -13.53 -7.04
CA LYS A 31 -0.03 -12.31 -6.37
C LYS A 31 -0.24 -12.54 -4.87
N LYS A 32 -0.60 -13.77 -4.46
CA LYS A 32 -0.81 -14.10 -3.05
C LYS A 32 0.50 -14.05 -2.29
N LYS A 33 1.55 -14.69 -2.82
CA LYS A 33 2.89 -14.63 -2.24
C LYS A 33 3.44 -13.20 -2.21
N ASP A 34 3.27 -12.43 -3.29
CA ASP A 34 3.76 -11.05 -3.35
C ASP A 34 3.03 -10.12 -2.37
N LEU A 35 1.77 -10.40 -2.05
CA LEU A 35 1.01 -9.67 -1.04
C LEU A 35 1.47 -10.00 0.40
N GLU A 36 2.12 -11.14 0.63
CA GLU A 36 2.71 -11.45 1.94
C GLU A 36 3.90 -10.54 2.30
N ASP A 37 4.48 -9.86 1.30
CA ASP A 37 5.55 -8.87 1.48
C ASP A 37 5.00 -7.47 1.81
N VAL A 38 3.68 -7.29 1.83
CA VAL A 38 3.01 -6.01 2.12
C VAL A 38 2.39 -6.05 3.51
N THR A 39 2.79 -5.13 4.37
CA THR A 39 2.14 -4.83 5.65
C THR A 39 1.36 -3.53 5.52
N PHE A 40 0.07 -3.56 5.85
CA PHE A 40 -0.83 -2.42 5.72
C PHE A 40 -1.28 -1.93 7.10
N MET A 41 -1.13 -0.63 7.36
CA MET A 41 -1.51 0.00 8.61
C MET A 41 -2.33 1.27 8.34
N VAL A 42 -3.28 1.54 9.24
CA VAL A 42 -4.08 2.78 9.23
C VAL A 42 -3.77 3.55 10.51
N TYR A 43 -3.42 4.82 10.36
CA TYR A 43 -3.10 5.71 11.46
C TYR A 43 -4.12 6.84 11.55
N GLU A 44 -4.55 7.13 12.78
CA GLU A 44 -5.33 8.31 13.13
C GLU A 44 -4.36 9.39 13.61
N ASP A 45 -3.84 10.17 12.67
CA ASP A 45 -2.79 11.17 12.92
C ASP A 45 -3.25 12.58 12.52
N GLU A 46 -4.52 12.87 12.80
CA GLU A 46 -5.14 14.19 12.66
C GLU A 46 -5.04 14.78 11.24
N GLN A 47 -5.11 13.95 10.20
CA GLN A 47 -5.17 14.48 8.83
C GLN A 47 -6.45 15.31 8.63
N PRO A 48 -6.42 16.34 7.76
CA PRO A 48 -7.60 17.17 7.52
C PRO A 48 -8.82 16.34 7.09
N HIS A 49 -9.99 16.71 7.62
CA HIS A 49 -11.27 16.15 7.19
C HIS A 49 -11.45 16.33 5.67
N GLY A 50 -12.12 15.37 5.01
CA GLY A 50 -12.28 15.35 3.56
C GLY A 50 -11.06 14.83 2.79
N LYS A 51 -9.99 14.42 3.49
CA LYS A 51 -8.75 13.93 2.89
C LYS A 51 -8.33 12.57 3.45
N VAL A 52 -7.47 11.90 2.70
CA VAL A 52 -6.71 10.74 3.17
C VAL A 52 -5.26 10.89 2.71
N ARG A 53 -4.30 10.52 3.57
CA ARG A 53 -2.89 10.50 3.21
C ARG A 53 -2.44 9.08 2.91
N ILE A 54 -1.75 8.89 1.81
CA ILE A 54 -1.17 7.62 1.38
C ILE A 54 0.34 7.71 1.53
N ILE A 55 0.94 6.74 2.21
CA ILE A 55 2.38 6.61 2.37
C ILE A 55 2.79 5.22 1.92
N LEU A 56 3.81 5.15 1.08
CA LEU A 56 4.51 3.91 0.74
C LEU A 56 5.89 3.95 1.37
N ILE A 57 6.24 2.92 2.13
CA ILE A 57 7.56 2.71 2.73
C ILE A 57 8.14 1.42 2.16
N ASN A 58 9.38 1.46 1.69
CA ASN A 58 10.08 0.33 1.08
C ASN A 58 11.52 0.30 1.59
N GLU A 59 12.14 -0.88 1.56
CA GLU A 59 13.57 -1.00 1.80
C GLU A 59 14.34 -0.20 0.72
N ALA A 60 15.32 0.59 1.13
CA ALA A 60 16.01 1.57 0.27
C ALA A 60 16.74 0.93 -0.92
N ASN A 61 17.17 -0.33 -0.77
CA ASN A 61 17.84 -1.12 -1.81
C ASN A 61 16.87 -2.07 -2.54
N GLY A 62 15.59 -2.08 -2.17
CA GLY A 62 14.57 -2.91 -2.77
C GLY A 62 14.16 -2.37 -4.15
N TRP A 63 13.67 -3.27 -5.01
CA TRP A 63 13.08 -2.87 -6.29
C TRP A 63 11.94 -1.88 -6.05
N GLU A 64 11.81 -0.90 -6.95
CA GLU A 64 10.75 0.11 -6.89
C GLU A 64 9.37 -0.52 -6.70
N LYS A 65 8.56 0.11 -5.87
CA LYS A 65 7.14 -0.22 -5.65
C LYS A 65 6.33 1.05 -5.87
N ALA A 66 5.08 0.89 -6.28
CA ALA A 66 4.21 2.02 -6.53
C ALA A 66 2.80 1.76 -6.02
N ILE A 67 2.15 2.82 -5.54
CA ILE A 67 0.71 2.88 -5.35
C ILE A 67 0.19 3.87 -6.37
N ARG A 68 -0.59 3.37 -7.33
CA ARG A 68 -1.28 4.21 -8.32
C ARG A 68 -2.67 4.53 -7.80
N ILE A 69 -2.99 5.81 -7.79
CA ILE A 69 -4.23 6.37 -7.22
C ILE A 69 -5.07 6.88 -8.38
N TYR A 70 -6.17 6.19 -8.67
CA TYR A 70 -7.11 6.55 -9.72
C TYR A 70 -8.32 7.24 -9.12
N HIS A 71 -8.75 8.34 -9.73
CA HIS A 71 -9.87 9.18 -9.27
C HIS A 71 -11.11 9.09 -10.17
N GLY A 72 -11.27 8.01 -10.93
CA GLY A 72 -12.40 7.80 -11.85
C GLY A 72 -12.33 8.54 -13.19
N GLY A 73 -11.22 9.23 -13.50
CA GLY A 73 -10.95 9.90 -14.78
C GLY A 73 -9.75 9.30 -15.54
N SER A 74 -9.26 9.98 -16.59
CA SER A 74 -8.06 9.57 -17.33
C SER A 74 -6.78 9.92 -16.57
N GLY A 75 -6.00 8.91 -16.18
CA GLY A 75 -4.72 9.07 -15.49
C GLY A 75 -4.74 8.60 -14.05
N TYR A 76 -3.59 8.71 -13.39
CA TYR A 76 -3.41 8.36 -11.99
C TYR A 76 -2.37 9.26 -11.36
N ASP A 77 -2.51 9.48 -10.06
CA ASP A 77 -1.40 9.93 -9.23
C ASP A 77 -0.56 8.73 -8.80
N GLU A 78 0.72 8.93 -8.52
CA GLU A 78 1.60 7.84 -8.11
C GLU A 78 2.36 8.19 -6.83
N VAL A 79 2.40 7.25 -5.90
CA VAL A 79 3.30 7.23 -4.75
C VAL A 79 4.30 6.10 -5.01
N LYS A 80 5.56 6.44 -5.28
CA LYS A 80 6.57 5.48 -5.73
C LYS A 80 7.85 5.58 -4.90
N CYS A 81 8.36 4.45 -4.40
CA CYS A 81 9.64 4.41 -3.71
C CYS A 81 10.40 3.08 -3.85
N GLY A 82 11.72 3.13 -3.71
CA GLY A 82 12.65 1.99 -3.78
C GLY A 82 14.06 2.45 -4.14
N ASP A 83 14.83 1.59 -4.81
CA ASP A 83 16.23 1.84 -5.20
C ASP A 83 16.46 3.23 -5.82
N LYS A 84 15.56 3.69 -6.70
CA LYS A 84 15.71 4.94 -7.48
C LYS A 84 14.76 6.07 -7.12
N SER A 85 13.77 5.83 -6.27
CA SER A 85 12.68 6.78 -6.01
C SER A 85 12.32 6.86 -4.52
N GLY A 86 11.66 7.96 -4.14
CA GLY A 86 11.33 8.27 -2.75
C GLY A 86 12.45 8.99 -1.99
N SER A 87 12.11 9.44 -0.79
CA SER A 87 12.99 10.09 0.16
C SER A 87 13.50 9.08 1.17
N VAL A 88 14.74 9.21 1.62
CA VAL A 88 15.27 8.39 2.72
C VAL A 88 14.55 8.78 4.01
N ALA A 89 14.10 7.80 4.80
CA ALA A 89 13.44 8.07 6.07
C ALA A 89 14.39 8.70 7.09
N HIS A 90 13.87 9.60 7.91
CA HIS A 90 14.65 10.23 8.99
C HIS A 90 15.15 9.15 9.97
N ASP A 91 16.43 9.23 10.34
CA ASP A 91 17.13 8.29 11.25
C ASP A 91 17.14 6.80 10.84
N ASN A 92 16.62 6.44 9.66
CA ASN A 92 16.64 5.06 9.16
C ASN A 92 16.93 5.01 7.66
N SER A 93 18.22 5.01 7.32
CA SER A 93 18.71 4.96 5.93
C SER A 93 18.42 3.64 5.21
N HIS A 94 18.01 2.60 5.93
CA HIS A 94 17.57 1.35 5.34
C HIS A 94 16.20 1.49 4.66
N LEU A 95 15.45 2.56 4.94
CA LEU A 95 14.10 2.76 4.43
C LEU A 95 13.99 4.02 3.56
N LYS A 96 13.16 3.93 2.53
CA LYS A 96 12.69 5.07 1.76
C LYS A 96 11.18 5.14 1.78
N TYR A 97 10.65 6.35 1.65
CA TYR A 97 9.23 6.59 1.58
C TYR A 97 8.86 7.55 0.46
N SER A 98 7.60 7.49 0.06
CA SER A 98 6.93 8.53 -0.71
C SER A 98 5.55 8.71 -0.14
N MET A 99 4.99 9.90 -0.22
CA MET A 99 3.65 10.17 0.28
C MET A 99 2.85 11.09 -0.63
N LYS A 100 1.53 10.98 -0.56
CA LYS A 100 0.59 11.89 -1.20
C LYS A 100 -0.70 11.99 -0.39
N THR A 101 -1.16 13.22 -0.18
CA THR A 101 -2.49 13.47 0.38
C THR A 101 -3.46 13.72 -0.77
N ILE A 102 -4.63 13.10 -0.68
CA ILE A 102 -5.67 13.18 -1.70
C ILE A 102 -6.98 13.67 -1.08
N ASP A 103 -7.70 14.49 -1.82
CA ASP A 103 -9.05 14.93 -1.49
C ASP A 103 -10.06 13.89 -2.01
N PHE A 104 -11.16 13.67 -1.27
CA PHE A 104 -12.24 12.82 -1.78
C PHE A 104 -12.99 13.52 -2.93
N PRO A 105 -13.11 12.89 -4.12
CA PRO A 105 -13.62 13.54 -5.32
C PRO A 105 -15.16 13.57 -5.41
N TRP A 106 -15.88 13.37 -4.30
CA TRP A 106 -17.34 13.19 -4.36
C TRP A 106 -18.08 14.45 -4.79
N SER A 107 -17.58 15.62 -4.37
CA SER A 107 -18.15 16.93 -4.75
C SER A 107 -17.94 17.26 -6.23
N THR A 108 -16.98 16.61 -6.89
CA THR A 108 -16.67 16.80 -8.31
C THR A 108 -17.24 15.68 -9.19
N GLY A 109 -18.08 14.80 -8.63
CA GLY A 109 -18.75 13.70 -9.34
C GLY A 109 -17.91 12.42 -9.48
N GLY A 110 -16.78 12.33 -8.77
CA GLY A 110 -16.01 11.09 -8.67
C GLY A 110 -16.83 9.98 -8.00
N GLN A 111 -16.69 8.74 -8.50
CA GLN A 111 -17.44 7.59 -7.97
C GLN A 111 -16.63 6.73 -7.00
N TYR A 112 -15.32 6.71 -7.17
CA TYR A 112 -14.40 5.97 -6.31
C TYR A 112 -12.98 6.54 -6.39
N ILE A 113 -12.16 6.20 -5.40
CA ILE A 113 -10.71 6.24 -5.46
C ILE A 113 -10.23 4.79 -5.49
N ALA A 114 -9.39 4.41 -6.46
CA ALA A 114 -8.76 3.10 -6.49
C ALA A 114 -7.27 3.23 -6.20
N LEU A 115 -6.82 2.56 -5.15
CA LEU A 115 -5.41 2.40 -4.81
C LEU A 115 -4.95 1.06 -5.36
N GLN A 116 -4.19 1.08 -6.44
CA GLN A 116 -3.61 -0.14 -6.99
C GLN A 116 -2.16 -0.27 -6.53
N LEU A 117 -1.81 -1.43 -5.99
CA LEU A 117 -0.45 -1.77 -5.58
C LEU A 117 0.29 -2.36 -6.78
N TRP A 118 1.39 -1.73 -7.19
CA TRP A 118 2.16 -2.08 -8.38
C TRP A 118 3.60 -2.43 -8.00
N LYS A 119 4.11 -3.53 -8.58
CA LYS A 119 5.53 -3.88 -8.50
C LYS A 119 6.07 -4.32 -9.88
N PRO A 120 7.38 -4.14 -10.13
CA PRO A 120 8.04 -4.64 -11.33
C PRO A 120 8.24 -6.16 -11.23
N LYS A 121 8.27 -6.82 -12.40
CA LYS A 121 8.72 -8.22 -12.59
C LYS A 121 10.12 -8.27 -13.19
N ALA A 122 10.56 -9.48 -13.46
CA ALA A 122 11.59 -9.76 -14.46
C ALA A 122 11.36 -8.94 -15.74
N PHE A 123 12.46 -8.42 -16.30
CA PHE A 123 12.47 -7.53 -17.47
C PHE A 123 11.76 -6.18 -17.29
N GLY A 124 11.47 -5.75 -16.05
CA GLY A 124 10.94 -4.42 -15.76
C GLY A 124 9.47 -4.23 -16.11
N ILE A 125 8.74 -5.30 -16.43
CA ILE A 125 7.30 -5.24 -16.70
C ILE A 125 6.56 -5.07 -15.37
N TRP A 126 5.82 -3.98 -15.22
CA TRP A 126 5.02 -3.69 -14.05
C TRP A 126 3.67 -4.41 -14.08
N TYR A 127 3.15 -4.81 -12.93
CA TYR A 127 1.83 -5.40 -12.77
C TYR A 127 1.20 -4.99 -11.45
N ASP A 128 -0.13 -5.08 -11.40
CA ASP A 128 -0.94 -4.86 -10.21
C ASP A 128 -0.99 -6.12 -9.33
N LEU A 129 -0.85 -5.95 -8.02
CA LEU A 129 -1.06 -6.99 -7.02
C LEU A 129 -2.49 -7.00 -6.50
N GLN A 130 -2.98 -5.83 -6.13
CA GLN A 130 -4.27 -5.65 -5.47
C GLN A 130 -4.78 -4.24 -5.72
N GLU A 131 -6.10 -4.13 -5.74
CA GLU A 131 -6.80 -2.86 -5.72
C GLU A 131 -7.56 -2.73 -4.39
N ILE A 132 -7.38 -1.60 -3.72
CA ILE A 132 -8.22 -1.16 -2.61
C ILE A 132 -9.11 -0.04 -3.14
N ARG A 133 -10.42 -0.22 -3.02
CA ARG A 133 -11.39 0.75 -3.52
C ARG A 133 -12.04 1.51 -2.37
N ILE A 134 -11.89 2.82 -2.40
CA ILE A 134 -12.58 3.76 -1.51
C ILE A 134 -13.74 4.36 -2.30
N THR A 135 -14.91 4.37 -1.69
CA THR A 135 -16.18 4.82 -2.25
C THR A 135 -16.89 5.68 -1.21
N PRO A 136 -17.95 6.42 -1.58
CA PRO A 136 -18.71 7.20 -0.60
C PRO A 136 -19.23 6.36 0.59
N SER A 137 -19.53 5.08 0.40
CA SER A 137 -20.08 4.23 1.46
C SER A 137 -19.08 3.81 2.54
N ASN A 138 -17.78 3.81 2.23
CA ASN A 138 -16.71 3.46 3.16
C ASN A 138 -15.73 4.61 3.43
N GLN A 139 -16.01 5.83 2.95
CA GLN A 139 -15.17 7.03 3.16
C GLN A 139 -14.79 7.21 4.64
N LYS A 140 -15.76 7.08 5.56
CA LYS A 140 -15.55 7.27 7.00
C LYS A 140 -14.45 6.37 7.60
N ASP A 141 -14.13 5.26 6.93
CA ASP A 141 -13.10 4.33 7.38
C ASP A 141 -11.68 4.87 7.07
N TYR A 142 -11.57 5.84 6.14
CA TYR A 142 -10.33 6.38 5.61
C TYR A 142 -10.16 7.90 5.81
N GLU A 143 -11.26 8.63 6.00
CA GLU A 143 -11.25 10.09 6.14
C GLU A 143 -10.50 10.57 7.37
N GLY A 144 -9.61 11.54 7.17
CA GLY A 144 -8.76 12.09 8.24
C GLY A 144 -7.67 11.12 8.70
N LYS A 145 -7.43 10.03 7.95
CA LYS A 145 -6.44 9.00 8.30
C LYS A 145 -5.25 8.98 7.34
N THR A 146 -4.17 8.37 7.81
CA THR A 146 -3.02 8.01 6.99
C THR A 146 -3.00 6.50 6.75
N LEU A 147 -2.96 6.10 5.49
CA LEU A 147 -2.76 4.73 5.05
C LEU A 147 -1.28 4.52 4.76
N VAL A 148 -0.65 3.60 5.48
CA VAL A 148 0.77 3.29 5.30
C VAL A 148 0.91 1.86 4.79
N PHE A 149 1.62 1.74 3.67
CA PHE A 149 1.97 0.47 3.05
C PHE A 149 3.46 0.26 3.25
N TYR A 150 3.83 -0.69 4.09
CA TYR A 150 5.21 -1.14 4.25
C TYR A 150 5.43 -2.32 3.33
N TRP A 151 6.32 -2.17 2.36
CA TRP A 151 6.52 -3.16 1.31
C TRP A 151 7.96 -3.65 1.34
N GLY A 152 8.15 -4.89 1.79
CA GLY A 152 9.47 -5.51 1.86
C GLY A 152 10.04 -5.80 0.47
N THR A 153 11.35 -6.02 0.42
CA THR A 153 11.95 -6.70 -0.73
C THR A 153 11.36 -8.11 -0.87
N ASP A 154 11.33 -8.68 -2.08
CA ASP A 154 10.66 -9.97 -2.32
C ASP A 154 11.10 -11.08 -1.36
N GLY A 155 10.17 -11.59 -0.55
CA GLY A 155 10.43 -12.61 0.48
C GLY A 155 11.02 -12.07 1.80
N SER A 156 11.19 -10.76 1.94
CA SER A 156 11.69 -10.12 3.15
C SER A 156 10.68 -10.23 4.28
N THR A 157 11.15 -10.58 5.47
CA THR A 157 10.34 -10.56 6.70
C THR A 157 10.52 -9.28 7.50
N TYR A 158 11.22 -8.27 6.97
CA TYR A 158 11.63 -7.07 7.71
C TYR A 158 10.43 -6.37 8.37
N PHE A 159 9.37 -6.09 7.62
CA PHE A 159 8.17 -5.42 8.12
C PHE A 159 7.19 -6.33 8.87
N LYS A 160 7.51 -7.61 9.04
CA LYS A 160 6.72 -8.51 9.91
C LYS A 160 7.02 -8.25 11.39
N ASP A 161 8.14 -7.60 11.70
CA ASP A 161 8.47 -7.12 13.03
C ASP A 161 7.86 -5.71 13.24
N PRO A 162 6.93 -5.53 14.18
CA PRO A 162 6.32 -4.23 14.47
C PRO A 162 7.32 -3.12 14.84
N THR A 163 8.50 -3.47 15.35
CA THR A 163 9.53 -2.49 15.72
C THR A 163 10.19 -1.82 14.51
N HIS A 164 10.05 -2.40 13.32
CA HIS A 164 10.55 -1.86 12.06
C HIS A 164 9.53 -0.95 11.33
N LEU A 165 8.31 -0.84 11.86
CA LEU A 165 7.24 -0.04 11.25
C LEU A 165 7.38 1.44 11.66
N LEU A 166 8.04 2.23 10.81
CA LEU A 166 8.11 3.69 10.99
C LEU A 166 6.72 4.31 10.95
N LYS A 167 6.37 5.04 12.01
CA LYS A 167 5.09 5.76 12.08
C LYS A 167 5.16 7.05 11.26
N PRO A 168 4.03 7.59 10.80
CA PRO A 168 4.05 8.73 9.88
C PRO A 168 4.74 10.00 10.39
N TYR A 169 4.78 10.23 11.70
CA TYR A 169 5.46 11.37 12.33
C TYR A 169 6.98 11.20 12.45
N GLN A 170 7.52 10.04 12.02
CA GLN A 170 8.95 9.72 12.03
C GLN A 170 9.58 9.82 10.62
N LEU A 171 8.80 10.19 9.61
CA LEU A 171 9.20 10.27 8.20
C LEU A 171 9.69 11.66 7.82
#